data_AF-W1DNA9-F1
#
_entry.id   AF-W1DNA9-F1
#
_cell.length_a   1.000
_cell.length_b   1.000
_cell.length_c   1.000
_cell.angle_alpha   90.00
_cell.angle_beta   90.00
_cell.angle_gamma   90.00
#
_symmetry.space_group_name_H-M   'P 1'
#
loop_
_entity.id
_entity.type
_entity.pdbx_description
1 polymer ?
#
loop_
_entity_poly.entity_id
_entity_poly.type
_entity_poly.pdbx_seq_one_letter_code
_entity_poly.pdbx_strand_id
1 'polypeptide(L)'
;MPGKLLRSVLIGLLVGGLLLALMPSLRQWQLAPTTQNDTADDSPASYNAAVRRAAPAVVNVYNRALNSTSHNQLTLGSGVIMDQRGYILTNKHVINDADQIIVALQDGRVFEALLVGSDSLTDLAVLKINATGGLPVIPINPKTHAAHRRRGAGDWQPL
;
A
#
# COMPACT_ATOMS: atom_id res chain seq x y z
N MET A 1 4.17 73.60 -4.81
CA MET A 1 2.72 73.29 -4.77
C MET A 1 2.40 71.98 -4.00
N PRO A 2 2.84 71.77 -2.74
CA PRO A 2 2.59 70.50 -2.02
C PRO A 2 1.26 70.47 -1.22
N GLY A 3 0.67 71.62 -0.90
CA GLY A 3 -0.47 71.69 0.04
C GLY A 3 -1.78 71.07 -0.45
N LYS A 4 -1.95 70.86 -1.77
CA LYS A 4 -3.17 70.26 -2.33
C LYS A 4 -3.21 68.75 -2.12
N LEU A 5 -2.06 68.08 -2.17
CA LEU A 5 -1.96 66.63 -1.97
C LEU A 5 -2.16 66.26 -0.49
N LEU A 6 -1.66 67.10 0.43
CA LEU A 6 -1.82 66.90 1.87
C LEU A 6 -3.29 66.91 2.30
N ARG A 7 -4.10 67.81 1.71
CA ARG A 7 -5.54 67.90 1.99
C ARG A 7 -6.29 66.65 1.55
N SER A 8 -5.96 66.10 0.38
CA SER A 8 -6.58 64.87 -0.14
C SER A 8 -6.28 63.65 0.74
N VAL A 9 -5.02 63.53 1.22
CA VAL A 9 -4.61 62.45 2.12
C VAL A 9 -5.32 62.55 3.47
N LEU A 10 -5.43 63.77 4.03
CA LEU A 10 -6.14 64.00 5.28
C LEU A 10 -7.63 63.65 5.16
N ILE A 11 -8.30 64.07 4.08
CA ILE A 11 -9.71 63.75 3.86
C ILE A 11 -9.89 62.23 3.69
N GLY A 12 -8.99 61.57 2.95
CA GLY A 12 -9.03 60.11 2.78
C GLY A 12 -8.92 59.34 4.10
N LEU A 13 -8.00 59.74 4.99
CA LEU A 13 -7.85 59.13 6.31
C LEU A 13 -9.07 59.38 7.21
N LEU A 14 -9.63 60.58 7.17
CA LEU A 14 -10.80 60.95 7.98
C LEU A 14 -12.04 60.17 7.54
N VAL A 15 -12.27 60.08 6.24
CA VAL A 15 -13.39 59.30 5.66
C VAL A 15 -13.20 57.80 5.89
N GLY A 16 -12.00 57.26 5.68
CA GLY A 16 -11.70 55.86 5.93
C GLY A 16 -11.88 55.47 7.41
N GLY A 17 -11.42 56.32 8.33
CA GLY A 17 -11.63 56.14 9.77
C GLY A 17 -13.11 56.21 10.17
N LEU A 18 -13.87 57.14 9.59
CA LEU A 18 -15.31 57.26 9.83
C LEU A 18 -16.08 56.04 9.30
N LEU A 19 -15.73 55.53 8.10
CA LEU A 19 -16.32 54.32 7.53
C LEU A 19 -16.03 53.08 8.40
N LEU A 20 -14.78 52.91 8.84
CA LEU A 20 -14.41 51.89 9.81
C LEU A 20 -15.18 52.05 11.12
N ALA A 21 -15.57 53.26 11.51
CA ALA A 21 -16.32 53.51 12.74
C ALA A 21 -17.81 53.13 12.65
N LEU A 22 -18.48 53.48 11.54
CA LEU A 22 -19.91 53.26 11.35
C LEU A 22 -20.25 51.88 10.78
N MET A 23 -19.32 51.25 10.05
CA MET A 23 -19.53 49.94 9.42
C MET A 23 -18.67 48.87 10.12
N PRO A 24 -19.20 48.17 11.14
CA PRO A 24 -18.45 47.10 11.81
C PRO A 24 -18.12 45.93 10.88
N SER A 25 -18.85 45.77 9.76
CA SER A 25 -18.52 44.80 8.70
C SER A 25 -17.18 45.07 8.00
N LEU A 26 -16.72 46.33 7.94
CA LEU A 26 -15.40 46.68 7.40
C LEU A 26 -14.26 46.44 8.40
N ARG A 27 -14.56 46.42 9.71
CA ARG A 27 -13.62 46.01 10.76
C ARG A 27 -13.40 44.49 10.77
N GLN A 28 -14.40 43.73 10.33
CA GLN A 28 -14.32 42.29 10.12
C GLN A 28 -13.69 41.92 8.78
N TRP A 29 -12.79 42.74 8.23
CA TRP A 29 -11.72 42.17 7.41
C TRP A 29 -10.72 41.49 8.35
N GLN A 30 -11.22 40.43 9.01
CA GLN A 30 -10.40 39.28 9.28
C GLN A 30 -9.71 39.02 7.95
N LEU A 31 -8.37 39.02 7.94
CA LEU A 31 -7.67 38.05 7.12
C LEU A 31 -8.44 36.78 7.39
N ALA A 32 -9.40 36.45 6.52
CA ALA A 32 -9.86 35.10 6.45
C ALA A 32 -8.53 34.36 6.38
N PRO A 33 -8.21 33.42 7.30
CA PRO A 33 -7.34 32.37 6.84
C PRO A 33 -7.99 32.01 5.53
N THR A 34 -7.29 32.25 4.42
CA THR A 34 -7.70 31.68 3.15
C THR A 34 -8.04 30.29 3.59
N THR A 35 -9.33 29.95 3.59
CA THR A 35 -9.73 28.57 3.70
C THR A 35 -8.92 28.04 2.55
N GLN A 36 -7.84 27.36 2.89
CA GLN A 36 -7.19 26.46 1.99
C GLN A 36 -8.41 25.61 1.63
N ASN A 37 -9.05 25.96 0.52
CA ASN A 37 -9.35 25.00 -0.50
C ASN A 37 -7.97 24.38 -0.80
N ASP A 38 -7.47 23.61 0.18
CA ASP A 38 -6.63 22.47 -0.03
C ASP A 38 -7.48 21.73 -1.04
N THR A 39 -7.08 21.93 -2.29
CA THR A 39 -7.40 21.06 -3.40
C THR A 39 -7.59 19.69 -2.80
N ALA A 40 -8.84 19.25 -2.80
CA ALA A 40 -9.14 17.87 -2.51
C ALA A 40 -8.16 17.05 -3.36
N ASP A 41 -7.31 16.30 -2.69
CA ASP A 41 -6.68 15.11 -3.26
C ASP A 41 -5.69 15.32 -4.42
N ASP A 42 -4.61 16.10 -4.21
CA ASP A 42 -3.44 16.05 -5.11
C ASP A 42 -2.34 15.09 -4.61
N SER A 43 -2.68 14.22 -3.64
CA SER A 43 -1.85 13.05 -3.34
C SER A 43 -2.06 12.04 -4.48
N PRO A 44 -1.00 11.62 -5.20
CA PRO A 44 -1.16 10.62 -6.24
C PRO A 44 -1.84 9.39 -5.68
N ALA A 45 -2.85 8.86 -6.38
CA ALA A 45 -3.50 7.61 -6.02
C ALA A 45 -2.43 6.53 -5.73
N SER A 46 -2.41 5.99 -4.51
CA SER A 46 -1.30 5.17 -4.01
C SER A 46 -1.74 3.86 -3.38
N TYR A 47 -1.11 2.77 -3.82
CA TYR A 47 -1.30 1.43 -3.26
C TYR A 47 -0.36 1.14 -2.09
N ASN A 48 0.41 2.12 -1.62
CA ASN A 48 1.39 1.94 -0.54
C ASN A 48 0.78 1.29 0.71
N ALA A 49 -0.46 1.64 1.06
CA ALA A 49 -1.14 1.04 2.20
C ALA A 49 -1.35 -0.48 2.07
N ALA A 50 -1.62 -0.97 0.86
CA ALA A 50 -1.74 -2.40 0.60
C ALA A 50 -0.36 -3.08 0.63
N VAL A 51 0.64 -2.47 -0.02
CA VAL A 51 2.02 -2.97 -0.06
C VAL A 51 2.59 -3.12 1.35
N ARG A 52 2.45 -2.09 2.20
CA ARG A 52 2.96 -2.12 3.58
C ARG A 52 2.36 -3.23 4.44
N ARG A 53 1.13 -3.66 4.15
CA ARG A 53 0.45 -4.74 4.88
C ARG A 53 0.78 -6.13 4.33
N ALA A 54 0.91 -6.25 3.02
CA ALA A 54 1.04 -7.55 2.35
C ALA A 54 2.49 -7.94 2.03
N ALA A 55 3.33 -6.99 1.61
CA ALA A 55 4.68 -7.27 1.11
C ALA A 55 5.57 -8.03 2.09
N PRO A 56 5.58 -7.74 3.41
CA PRO A 56 6.41 -8.50 4.35
C PRO A 56 6.11 -10.00 4.38
N ALA A 57 4.89 -10.42 4.05
CA ALA A 57 4.48 -11.83 4.04
C ALA A 57 4.80 -12.55 2.71
N VAL A 58 5.26 -11.82 1.68
CA VAL A 58 5.70 -12.40 0.41
C VAL A 58 7.18 -12.72 0.50
N VAL A 59 7.56 -13.93 0.13
CA VAL A 59 8.93 -14.44 0.27
C VAL A 59 9.49 -14.87 -1.08
N ASN A 60 10.82 -14.86 -1.20
CA ASN A 60 11.51 -15.48 -2.33
C ASN A 60 11.71 -16.97 -2.04
N VAL A 61 11.46 -17.81 -3.03
CA VAL A 61 11.64 -19.26 -2.95
C VAL A 61 12.70 -19.66 -3.97
N TYR A 62 13.74 -20.35 -3.51
CA TYR A 62 14.84 -20.84 -4.33
C TYR A 62 14.88 -22.36 -4.26
N ASN A 63 14.97 -22.97 -5.43
CA ASN A 63 15.16 -24.39 -5.61
C ASN A 63 16.63 -24.65 -5.95
N ARG A 64 17.29 -25.51 -5.16
CA ARG A 64 18.67 -25.95 -5.38
C ARG A 64 18.67 -27.46 -5.62
N ALA A 65 19.11 -27.87 -6.81
CA ALA A 65 19.45 -29.27 -7.11
C ALA A 65 20.96 -29.49 -6.95
N LEU A 66 21.36 -30.53 -6.22
CA LEU A 66 22.73 -30.87 -5.85
C LEU A 66 23.42 -31.80 -6.86
N ASN A 67 22.67 -32.46 -7.77
CA ASN A 67 23.17 -33.56 -8.60
C ASN A 67 23.16 -33.33 -10.13
N SER A 68 23.10 -32.09 -10.61
CA SER A 68 23.15 -31.82 -12.05
C SER A 68 24.58 -31.52 -12.52
N THR A 69 25.30 -32.53 -12.97
CA THR A 69 26.72 -32.52 -13.40
C THR A 69 27.11 -31.52 -14.51
N SER A 70 26.24 -30.64 -15.00
CA SER A 70 26.64 -29.58 -15.96
C SER A 70 25.68 -28.38 -16.09
N HIS A 71 24.58 -28.31 -15.34
CA HIS A 71 23.70 -27.13 -15.36
C HIS A 71 23.10 -26.91 -13.96
N ASN A 72 23.58 -25.89 -13.26
CA ASN A 72 23.01 -25.43 -11.99
C ASN A 72 21.64 -24.78 -12.28
N GLN A 73 20.61 -25.61 -12.47
CA GLN A 73 19.26 -25.14 -12.76
C GLN A 73 18.64 -24.64 -11.46
N LEU A 74 18.86 -23.35 -11.19
CA LEU A 74 18.21 -22.63 -10.12
C LEU A 74 16.83 -22.18 -10.60
N THR A 75 15.79 -22.84 -10.10
CA THR A 75 14.43 -22.31 -10.24
C THR A 75 14.17 -21.32 -9.11
N LEU A 76 13.68 -20.14 -9.48
CA LEU A 76 13.29 -19.06 -8.58
C LEU A 76 11.78 -18.89 -8.65
N GLY A 77 11.15 -18.63 -7.51
CA GLY A 77 9.77 -18.21 -7.45
C GLY A 77 9.48 -17.36 -6.22
N SER A 78 8.19 -17.23 -5.93
CA SER A 78 7.70 -16.51 -4.77
C SER A 78 6.76 -17.39 -3.97
N GLY A 79 6.68 -17.12 -2.67
CA GLY A 79 5.74 -17.74 -1.77
C GLY A 79 5.03 -16.72 -0.91
N VAL A 80 3.97 -17.15 -0.23
CA VAL A 80 3.18 -16.32 0.68
C VAL A 80 3.07 -17.02 2.03
N ILE A 81 3.47 -16.33 3.10
CA ILE A 81 3.34 -16.83 4.47
C ILE A 81 1.86 -16.76 4.88
N MET A 82 1.26 -17.93 5.08
CA MET A 82 -0.16 -18.10 5.35
C MET A 82 -0.48 -18.07 6.85
N ASP A 83 0.47 -18.43 7.72
CA ASP A 83 0.29 -18.38 9.17
C ASP A 83 1.60 -18.15 9.95
N GLN A 84 1.46 -17.85 11.25
CA GLN A 84 2.60 -17.61 12.15
C GLN A 84 3.40 -18.87 12.47
N ARG A 85 2.85 -20.05 12.19
CA ARG A 85 3.56 -21.33 12.38
C ARG A 85 4.58 -21.53 11.26
N GLY A 86 4.52 -20.75 10.19
CA GLY A 86 5.49 -20.78 9.09
C GLY A 86 5.06 -21.64 7.92
N TYR A 87 3.75 -21.84 7.73
CA TYR A 87 3.24 -22.44 6.49
C TYR A 87 3.27 -21.41 5.35
N ILE A 88 3.81 -21.82 4.22
CA ILE A 88 4.02 -20.96 3.05
C ILE A 88 3.38 -21.63 1.84
N LEU A 89 2.59 -20.87 1.10
CA LEU A 89 2.02 -21.32 -0.16
C LEU A 89 2.91 -20.86 -1.32
N THR A 90 3.19 -21.73 -2.28
CA THR A 90 3.94 -21.46 -3.51
C THR A 90 3.36 -22.28 -4.65
N ASN A 91 3.86 -22.07 -5.86
CA ASN A 91 3.58 -22.95 -6.98
C ASN A 91 4.37 -24.27 -6.88
N LYS A 92 3.75 -25.37 -7.28
CA LYS A 92 4.41 -26.68 -7.33
C LYS A 92 5.58 -26.68 -8.30
N HIS A 93 5.41 -26.11 -9.50
CA HIS A 93 6.47 -26.09 -10.50
C HIS A 93 7.76 -25.38 -10.03
N VAL A 94 7.67 -24.45 -9.06
CA VAL A 94 8.84 -23.76 -8.48
C VAL A 94 9.72 -24.72 -7.69
N ILE A 95 9.11 -25.69 -7.01
CA ILE A 95 9.79 -26.60 -6.07
C ILE A 95 10.00 -28.01 -6.62
N ASN A 96 9.68 -28.26 -7.90
CA ASN A 96 9.89 -29.57 -8.53
C ASN A 96 11.37 -29.96 -8.52
N ASP A 97 11.63 -31.24 -8.24
CA ASP A 97 12.97 -31.85 -8.26
C ASP A 97 14.01 -31.11 -7.40
N ALA A 98 13.54 -30.39 -6.37
CA ALA A 98 14.39 -29.68 -5.44
C ALA A 98 15.03 -30.64 -4.44
N ASP A 99 16.36 -30.70 -4.42
CA ASP A 99 17.09 -31.34 -3.32
C ASP A 99 17.04 -30.47 -2.06
N GLN A 100 17.03 -29.14 -2.23
CA GLN A 100 16.90 -28.18 -1.15
C GLN A 100 16.04 -26.98 -1.56
N ILE A 101 15.15 -26.57 -0.65
CA ILE A 101 14.28 -25.40 -0.82
C ILE A 101 14.69 -24.33 0.19
N ILE A 102 15.10 -23.17 -0.31
CA ILE A 102 15.47 -22.01 0.50
C ILE A 102 14.41 -20.93 0.38
N VAL A 103 14.00 -20.37 1.52
CA VAL A 103 13.05 -19.28 1.60
C VAL A 103 13.75 -18.05 2.19
N ALA A 104 13.69 -16.93 1.48
CA ALA A 104 14.20 -15.65 1.97
C ALA A 104 13.05 -14.65 2.19
N LEU A 105 13.00 -14.09 3.40
CA LEU A 105 12.04 -13.06 3.80
C LEU A 105 12.53 -11.66 3.40
N GLN A 106 11.60 -10.71 3.32
CA GLN A 106 11.91 -9.31 3.00
C GLN A 106 12.75 -8.60 4.10
N ASP A 107 12.79 -9.17 5.31
CA ASP A 107 13.62 -8.67 6.42
C ASP A 107 15.05 -9.22 6.39
N GLY A 108 15.41 -10.01 5.37
CA GLY A 108 16.73 -10.60 5.19
C GLY A 108 16.94 -11.94 5.89
N ARG A 109 15.98 -12.44 6.67
CA ARG A 109 16.06 -13.79 7.25
C ARG A 109 15.94 -14.85 6.15
N VAL A 110 16.74 -15.90 6.27
CA VAL A 110 16.77 -17.03 5.33
C VAL A 110 16.53 -18.33 6.09
N PHE A 111 15.68 -19.18 5.55
CA PHE A 111 15.29 -20.46 6.15
C PHE A 111 15.37 -21.57 5.11
N GLU A 112 15.77 -22.75 5.55
CA GLU A 112 15.48 -23.98 4.83
C GLU A 112 14.02 -24.37 5.08
N ALA A 113 13.33 -24.73 4.01
CA ALA A 113 11.92 -25.08 4.05
C ALA A 113 11.72 -26.56 3.76
N LEU A 114 10.78 -27.17 4.49
CA LEU A 114 10.34 -28.54 4.26
C LEU A 114 9.08 -28.54 3.40
N LEU A 115 9.00 -29.45 2.43
CA LEU A 115 7.77 -29.70 1.68
C LEU A 115 6.77 -30.41 2.59
N VAL A 116 5.61 -29.79 2.79
CA VAL A 116 4.47 -30.40 3.52
C VAL A 116 3.63 -31.24 2.56
N GLY A 117 3.42 -30.73 1.34
CA GLY A 117 2.67 -31.41 0.30
C GLY A 117 2.49 -30.54 -0.94
N SER A 118 2.06 -31.16 -2.04
CA SER A 118 1.79 -30.48 -3.31
C SER A 118 0.57 -31.07 -3.99
N ASP A 119 -0.12 -30.25 -4.77
CA ASP A 119 -1.22 -30.65 -5.65
C ASP A 119 -0.88 -30.31 -7.10
N SER A 120 -0.85 -31.33 -7.95
CA SER A 120 -0.58 -31.18 -9.38
C SER A 120 -1.74 -30.59 -10.16
N LEU A 121 -2.99 -30.73 -9.67
CA LEU A 121 -4.16 -30.22 -10.40
C LEU A 121 -4.24 -28.69 -10.34
N THR A 122 -3.91 -28.11 -9.20
CA THR A 122 -3.91 -26.64 -8.98
C THR A 122 -2.53 -26.00 -9.11
N ASP A 123 -1.48 -26.79 -9.35
CA ASP A 123 -0.08 -26.34 -9.34
C ASP A 123 0.31 -25.61 -8.04
N LEU A 124 -0.17 -26.10 -6.90
CA LEU A 124 0.10 -25.53 -5.58
C LEU A 124 1.01 -26.44 -4.76
N ALA A 125 1.84 -25.83 -3.91
CA ALA A 125 2.63 -26.53 -2.90
C ALA A 125 2.64 -25.76 -1.58
N VAL A 126 2.68 -26.51 -0.49
CA VAL A 126 2.77 -25.99 0.87
C VAL A 126 4.13 -26.34 1.43
N LEU A 127 4.85 -25.32 1.88
CA LEU A 127 6.13 -25.42 2.54
C LEU A 127 6.00 -25.07 4.03
N LYS A 128 6.96 -25.53 4.83
CA LYS A 128 7.06 -25.21 6.25
C LYS A 128 8.47 -24.74 6.60
N ILE A 129 8.56 -23.56 7.22
CA ILE A 129 9.79 -23.05 7.83
C ILE A 129 9.67 -23.05 9.35
N ASN A 130 10.79 -23.18 10.05
CA ASN A 130 10.87 -23.07 11.50
C ASN A 130 11.57 -21.75 11.87
N ALA A 131 10.78 -20.76 12.29
CA ALA A 131 11.27 -19.47 12.74
C ALA A 131 11.01 -19.30 14.25
N THR A 132 12.03 -18.86 14.98
CA THR A 132 11.95 -18.55 16.42
C THR A 132 11.37 -17.15 16.69
N GLY A 133 11.50 -16.23 15.73
CA GLY A 133 10.87 -14.91 15.78
C GLY A 133 9.57 -14.86 14.99
N GLY A 134 8.66 -13.95 15.35
CA GLY A 134 7.38 -13.78 14.67
C GLY A 134 7.52 -13.67 13.14
N LEU A 135 6.55 -14.24 12.44
CA LEU A 135 6.47 -14.19 10.98
C LEU A 135 5.38 -13.20 10.54
N PRO A 136 5.65 -12.35 9.54
CA PRO A 136 4.60 -11.56 8.90
C PRO A 136 3.65 -12.50 8.14
N VAL A 137 2.35 -12.35 8.37
CA VAL A 137 1.31 -13.21 7.76
C VAL A 137 0.47 -12.38 6.80
N ILE A 138 0.11 -12.96 5.66
CA ILE A 138 -0.70 -12.29 4.66
C ILE A 138 -2.10 -11.94 5.22
N PRO A 139 -2.59 -10.69 5.07
CA PRO A 139 -3.94 -10.35 5.47
C PRO A 139 -4.98 -11.04 4.58
N ILE A 140 -5.86 -11.85 5.16
CA ILE A 140 -6.95 -12.53 4.45
C ILE A 140 -8.28 -11.96 4.94
N ASN A 141 -9.07 -11.38 4.04
CA ASN A 141 -10.44 -10.96 4.33
C ASN A 141 -11.43 -12.05 3.89
N PRO A 142 -12.05 -12.80 4.81
CA PRO A 142 -12.96 -13.89 4.45
C PRO A 142 -14.24 -13.39 3.75
N LYS A 143 -14.61 -12.11 3.90
CA LYS A 143 -15.82 -11.54 3.31
C LYS A 143 -15.66 -11.19 1.82
N THR A 144 -14.43 -11.05 1.32
CA THR A 144 -14.17 -10.74 -0.10
C THR A 144 -14.74 -11.83 -1.03
N HIS A 145 -14.70 -13.10 -0.60
CA HIS A 145 -15.30 -14.21 -1.35
C HIS A 145 -16.84 -14.19 -1.36
N ALA A 146 -17.48 -13.59 -0.36
CA ALA A 146 -18.95 -13.50 -0.29
C ALA A 146 -19.52 -12.40 -1.19
N ALA A 147 -18.75 -11.33 -1.45
CA ALA A 147 -19.18 -10.20 -2.26
C ALA A 147 -19.29 -10.56 -3.76
N HIS A 148 -18.45 -11.46 -4.27
CA HIS A 148 -18.53 -11.91 -5.66
C HIS A 148 -19.74 -12.82 -5.95
N ARG A 149 -20.26 -13.55 -4.95
CA ARG A 149 -21.46 -14.40 -5.14
C ARG A 149 -22.76 -13.58 -5.25
N ARG A 150 -22.80 -12.36 -4.69
CA ARG A 150 -23.99 -11.49 -4.75
C ARG A 150 -24.05 -10.56 -5.96
N ARG A 151 -22.96 -10.38 -6.70
CA ARG A 151 -22.91 -9.52 -7.91
C ARG A 151 -22.99 -10.31 -9.24
N GLY A 152 -23.36 -11.59 -9.18
CA GLY A 152 -23.33 -12.50 -10.33
C GLY A 152 -24.69 -12.82 -10.99
N ALA A 153 -25.80 -12.21 -10.57
CA ALA A 153 -27.11 -12.47 -11.17
C ALA A 153 -27.94 -11.18 -11.29
N GLY A 154 -27.71 -10.38 -12.34
CA GLY A 154 -28.66 -9.32 -12.71
C GLY A 154 -28.11 -8.10 -13.45
N ASP A 155 -26.90 -7.63 -13.14
CA ASP A 155 -26.57 -6.22 -13.42
C ASP A 155 -25.53 -6.04 -14.54
N TRP A 156 -25.83 -6.51 -15.74
CA TRP A 156 -25.14 -6.08 -16.97
C TRP A 156 -26.17 -5.61 -18.01
N GLN A 157 -26.40 -4.30 -18.09
CA GLN A 157 -26.93 -3.65 -19.29
C GLN A 157 -25.81 -2.82 -19.91
N PRO A 158 -25.44 -3.05 -21.19
CA PRO A 158 -24.51 -2.17 -21.89
C PRO A 158 -25.22 -0.87 -22.30
N LEU A 159 -24.45 0.23 -22.30
CA LEU A 159 -24.83 1.51 -22.90
C LEU A 159 -24.95 1.38 -24.43
#